data_AF-A0AA50E094-F1
#
_entry.id   AF-A0AA50E094-F1
#
_cell.length_a   1.000
_cell.length_b   1.000
_cell.length_c   1.000
_cell.angle_alpha   90.00
_cell.angle_beta   90.00
_cell.angle_gamma   90.00
#
_symmetry.space_group_name_H-M   'P 1'
#
loop_
_entity.id
_entity.type
_entity.pdbx_description
1 polymer ?
#
loop_
_entity_poly.entity_id
_entity_poly.type
_entity_poly.pdbx_seq_one_letter_code
_entity_poly.pdbx_strand_id
1 'polypeptide(L)' 'MGDNQGLILAEVELTHTDEQINLPPWIGEEVTNDTRYYNINLANHPYKNW' A
#
# COMPACT_ATOMS: atom_id res chain seq x y z
N MET A 1 14.48 2.97 -15.25
CA MET A 1 13.36 3.42 -14.38
C MET A 1 12.57 2.18 -14.01
N GLY A 2 12.33 1.96 -12.72
CA GLY A 2 11.74 0.72 -12.22
C GLY A 2 10.23 0.67 -12.47
N ASP A 3 9.67 -0.53 -12.61
CA ASP A 3 8.27 -0.68 -13.04
C ASP A 3 7.22 -0.19 -12.02
N ASN A 4 7.63 -0.01 -10.76
CA ASN A 4 6.81 0.55 -9.67
C ASN A 4 7.28 1.96 -9.24
N GLN A 5 8.02 2.67 -10.10
CA GLN A 5 8.56 3.98 -9.75
C GLN A 5 7.45 5.00 -9.43
N GLY A 6 7.62 5.73 -8.33
CA GLY A 6 6.66 6.73 -7.86
C GLY A 6 5.59 6.19 -6.92
N LEU A 7 5.45 4.88 -6.79
CA LEU A 7 4.60 4.27 -5.76
C LEU A 7 5.31 4.31 -4.41
N ILE A 8 4.61 4.83 -3.40
CA ILE A 8 5.00 4.76 -1.98
C ILE A 8 3.87 4.03 -1.27
N LEU A 9 4.18 2.88 -0.68
CA LEU A 9 3.23 2.08 0.10
C LEU A 9 3.73 2.01 1.55
N ALA A 10 2.80 2.15 2.50
CA ALA A 10 3.06 1.98 3.92
C ALA A 10 2.13 0.91 4.46
N GLU A 11 2.70 -0.05 5.18
CA GLU A 11 1.98 -1.10 5.90
C GLU A 11 2.19 -0.89 7.40
N VAL A 12 1.13 -1.05 8.16
CA VAL A 12 1.16 -0.93 9.62
C VAL A 12 0.65 -2.23 10.22
N GLU A 13 1.45 -2.81 11.10
CA GLU A 13 1.09 -4.00 11.86
C GLU A 13 0.32 -3.55 13.12
N LEU A 14 -0.89 -4.10 13.31
CA LEU A 14 -1.70 -3.85 14.49
C LEU A 14 -1.60 -5.04 15.44
N THR A 15 -1.61 -4.77 16.75
CA THR A 15 -1.61 -5.82 17.77
C THR A 15 -3.01 -6.42 17.93
N HIS A 16 -4.06 -5.65 17.63
CA HIS A 16 -5.46 -6.06 17.71
C HIS A 16 -6.30 -5.31 16.67
N THR A 17 -7.45 -5.87 16.29
CA THR A 17 -8.31 -5.32 15.21
C THR A 17 -8.87 -3.93 15.50
N ASP A 18 -9.04 -3.60 16.77
CA ASP A 18 -9.67 -2.35 17.20
C ASP A 18 -8.64 -1.27 17.57
N GLU A 19 -7.36 -1.53 17.29
CA GLU A 19 -6.28 -0.60 17.60
C GLU A 19 -6.41 0.69 16.78
N GLN A 20 -6.50 1.83 17.46
CA GLN A 20 -6.53 3.13 16.79
C GLN A 20 -5.11 3.56 16.39
N ILE A 21 -4.95 3.92 15.13
CA ILE A 21 -3.69 4.44 14.59
C ILE A 21 -3.79 5.94 14.28
N ASN A 22 -2.73 6.67 14.63
CA ASN A 22 -2.57 8.05 14.19
C ASN A 22 -1.79 8.06 12.88
N LEU A 23 -2.49 8.27 11.77
CA LEU A 23 -1.87 8.33 10.45
C LEU A 23 -1.06 9.64 10.30
N PRO A 24 0.22 9.55 9.92
CA PRO A 24 1.00 10.73 9.56
C PRO A 24 0.40 11.50 8.37
N PRO A 25 0.68 12.81 8.23
CA PRO A 25 0.09 13.64 7.16
C PRO A 25 0.54 13.29 5.73
N TRP A 26 1.56 12.44 5.58
CA TRP A 26 2.02 11.94 4.29
C TRP A 26 1.27 10.68 3.83
N ILE A 27 0.51 10.04 4.72
CA ILE A 27 -0.38 8.94 4.34
C ILE A 27 -1.50 9.50 3.49
N GLY A 28 -1.70 8.90 2.32
CA GLY A 28 -2.78 9.23 1.41
C GLY A 28 -3.96 8.30 1.59
N GLU A 29 -4.35 7.66 0.48
CA GLU A 29 -5.49 6.75 0.41
C GLU A 29 -5.23 5.45 1.19
N GLU A 30 -6.26 4.99 1.91
CA GLU A 30 -6.23 3.67 2.55
C GLU A 30 -6.54 2.58 1.51
N VAL A 31 -5.56 1.70 1.28
CA VAL A 31 -5.62 0.65 0.24
C VAL A 31 -5.60 -0.77 0.80
N THR A 32 -5.91 -0.95 2.09
CA THR A 32 -5.85 -2.24 2.81
C THR A 32 -6.54 -3.39 2.08
N ASN A 33 -7.73 -3.12 1.52
CA ASN A 33 -8.54 -4.11 0.82
C ASN A 33 -8.41 -4.04 -0.70
N ASP A 34 -7.52 -3.19 -1.21
CA ASP A 34 -7.28 -3.08 -2.64
C ASP A 34 -6.18 -4.05 -3.07
N THR A 35 -6.61 -5.13 -3.71
CA THR A 35 -5.72 -6.19 -4.15
C THR A 35 -4.65 -5.70 -5.15
N ARG A 36 -4.85 -4.58 -5.86
CA ARG A 36 -3.85 -4.04 -6.81
C ARG A 36 -2.50 -3.78 -6.14
N TYR A 37 -2.52 -3.37 -4.87
CA TYR A 37 -1.33 -3.00 -4.11
C TYR A 37 -0.69 -4.17 -3.36
N TYR A 38 -1.22 -5.38 -3.49
CA TYR A 38 -0.59 -6.57 -2.91
C TYR A 38 0.73 -6.86 -3.63
N ASN A 39 1.75 -7.28 -2.87
CA ASN A 39 3.08 -7.56 -3.40
C ASN A 39 3.08 -8.52 -4.61
N ILE A 40 2.25 -9.56 -4.56
CA ILE A 40 2.12 -10.51 -5.68
C ILE A 40 1.53 -9.86 -6.93
N ASN A 41 0.59 -8.94 -6.76
CA ASN A 41 -0.06 -8.24 -7.87
C ASN A 41 0.86 -7.16 -8.44
N LEU A 42 1.61 -6.41 -7.61
CA LEU A 42 2.62 -5.47 -8.10
C LEU A 42 3.82 -6.15 -8.78
N ALA A 43 4.11 -7.41 -8.44
CA ALA A 43 5.13 -8.21 -9.11
C ALA A 43 4.64 -8.72 -10.49
N ASN A 44 3.38 -9.13 -10.59
CA ASN A 44 2.79 -9.66 -11.83
C ASN A 44 2.27 -8.55 -12.77
N HIS A 45 1.74 -7.47 -12.21
CA HIS A 45 1.17 -6.31 -12.90
C HIS A 45 1.68 -5.03 -12.23
N PRO A 46 2.84 -4.54 -12.69
CA PRO A 46 3.47 -3.37 -12.09
C PRO A 46 2.57 -2.13 -12.07
N TYR A 47 2.80 -1.26 -11.10
CA TYR A 47 2.03 -0.04 -10.85
C TYR A 47 1.82 0.82 -12.11
N LYS A 48 2.85 0.95 -12.96
CA LYS A 48 2.76 1.72 -14.21
C LYS A 48 1.73 1.20 -15.22
N ASN A 49 1.23 -0.03 -15.06
CA ASN A 49 0.29 -0.68 -15.95
C ASN A 49 -1.16 -0.61 -15.44
N TRP A 50 -1.39 -0.05 -14.26
CA TRP A 50 -2.71 0.28 -13.71
C TRP A 50 -3.04 1.74 -13.98
#